data_AF-A0AAW6TPT3-F1
#
_entry.id   AF-A0AAW6TPT3-F1
#
_cell.length_a   1.000
_cell.length_b   1.000
_cell.length_c   1.000
_cell.angle_alpha   90.00
_cell.angle_beta   90.00
_cell.angle_gamma   90.00
#
_symmetry.space_group_name_H-M   'P 1'
#
loop_
_entity.id
_entity.type
_entity.pdbx_description
1 polymer ?
#
loop_
_entity_poly.entity_id
_entity_poly.type
_entity_poly.pdbx_seq_one_letter_code
_entity_poly.pdbx_strand_id
1 'polypeptide(L)'
;MLPEELLKKIMDAANKTRQPITAVIIDPFFYNSLQNKTIQSFEDLDGNTTEGLINSSKNQVEIWYKNKKIKKLKIDDLNEKLLLFPLYNATIQKVSFHLEKGFYVEQTEIGLIASFEIRTNEFNIDDLKFQLLQINELTLLEKVIYKDQVLINNKKDTLITFQNCYEII
;
A
#
# COMPACT_ATOMS: atom_id res chain seq x y z
N MET A 1 -5.15 16.86 -5.48
CA MET A 1 -6.09 17.36 -6.53
C MET A 1 -5.27 17.56 -7.79
N LEU A 2 -5.68 17.01 -8.93
CA LEU A 2 -4.90 17.07 -10.16
C LEU A 2 -4.72 18.53 -10.64
N PRO A 3 -3.50 18.97 -10.98
CA PRO A 3 -3.30 20.31 -11.56
C PRO A 3 -4.10 20.46 -12.86
N GLU A 4 -4.79 21.59 -13.05
CA GLU A 4 -5.64 21.83 -14.23
C GLU A 4 -4.88 21.68 -15.56
N GLU A 5 -3.62 22.13 -15.59
CA GLU A 5 -2.75 21.99 -16.77
C GLU A 5 -2.47 20.52 -17.11
N LEU A 6 -2.25 19.69 -16.09
CA LEU A 6 -2.03 18.26 -16.27
C LEU A 6 -3.31 17.57 -16.75
N LEU A 7 -4.46 17.91 -16.16
CA LEU A 7 -5.75 17.37 -16.58
C LEU A 7 -6.03 17.67 -18.06
N LYS A 8 -5.74 18.89 -18.53
CA LYS A 8 -5.85 19.23 -19.95
C LYS A 8 -4.95 18.37 -20.82
N LYS A 9 -3.68 18.16 -20.44
CA LYS A 9 -2.75 17.29 -21.16
C LYS A 9 -3.23 15.84 -21.23
N ILE A 10 -3.81 15.33 -20.13
CA ILE A 10 -4.41 13.99 -20.08
C ILE A 10 -5.61 13.92 -21.05
N MET A 11 -6.50 14.91 -21.05
CA MET A 11 -7.65 14.97 -21.96
C MET A 11 -7.22 15.04 -23.44
N ASP A 12 -6.22 15.87 -23.76
CA ASP A 12 -5.68 15.99 -25.11
C ASP A 12 -5.05 14.65 -25.58
N ALA A 13 -4.31 13.98 -24.69
CA ALA A 13 -3.74 12.67 -24.96
C ALA A 13 -4.83 11.61 -25.17
N ALA A 14 -5.86 11.56 -24.32
CA ALA A 14 -7.00 10.66 -24.42
C ALA A 14 -7.73 10.81 -25.76
N ASN A 15 -7.97 12.06 -26.19
CA ASN A 15 -8.58 12.36 -27.49
C ASN A 15 -7.69 11.90 -28.66
N LYS A 16 -6.38 12.11 -28.57
CA LYS A 16 -5.41 11.73 -29.60
C LYS A 16 -5.28 10.21 -29.74
N THR A 17 -5.26 9.48 -28.62
CA THR A 17 -5.13 8.01 -28.60
C THR A 17 -6.47 7.29 -28.73
N ARG A 18 -7.59 8.02 -28.66
CA ARG A 18 -8.96 7.48 -28.63
C ARG A 18 -9.18 6.49 -27.49
N GLN A 19 -8.61 6.81 -26.33
CA GLN A 19 -8.72 6.01 -25.10
C GLN A 19 -9.44 6.82 -24.00
N PRO A 20 -10.06 6.17 -23.01
CA PRO A 20 -10.63 6.87 -21.87
C PRO A 20 -9.52 7.54 -21.04
N ILE A 21 -9.86 8.64 -20.36
CA ILE A 21 -8.96 9.39 -19.46
C ILE A 21 -8.32 8.46 -18.43
N THR A 22 -9.09 7.54 -17.86
CA THR A 22 -8.62 6.56 -16.87
C THR A 22 -7.51 5.67 -17.39
N ALA A 23 -7.51 5.30 -18.68
CA ALA A 23 -6.44 4.50 -19.27
C ALA A 23 -5.16 5.34 -19.45
N VAL A 24 -5.29 6.62 -19.79
CA VAL A 24 -4.14 7.53 -19.95
C VAL A 24 -3.49 7.85 -18.61
N ILE A 25 -4.28 8.03 -17.55
CA ILE A 25 -3.78 8.31 -16.19
C ILE A 25 -2.80 7.24 -15.73
N ILE A 26 -3.02 5.97 -16.08
CA ILE A 26 -2.19 4.86 -15.63
C ILE A 26 -1.17 4.40 -16.68
N ASP A 27 -1.07 5.09 -17.82
CA ASP A 27 -0.13 4.75 -18.89
C ASP A 27 1.27 5.32 -18.58
N PRO A 28 2.30 4.48 -18.35
CA PRO A 28 3.67 4.97 -18.12
C PRO A 28 4.23 5.77 -19.30
N PHE A 29 3.82 5.47 -20.53
CA PHE A 29 4.31 6.17 -21.72
C PHE A 29 3.78 7.60 -21.81
N PHE A 30 2.59 7.88 -21.26
CA PHE A 30 2.06 9.23 -21.17
C PHE A 30 3.01 10.13 -20.36
N TYR A 31 3.42 9.71 -19.16
CA TYR A 31 4.30 10.51 -18.31
C TYR A 31 5.69 10.71 -18.93
N ASN A 32 6.23 9.69 -19.59
CA ASN A 32 7.47 9.82 -20.36
C ASN A 32 7.36 10.92 -21.44
N SER A 33 6.19 11.05 -22.07
CA SER A 33 5.94 12.08 -23.10
C SER A 33 5.85 13.51 -22.53
N LEU A 34 5.53 13.67 -21.24
CA LEU A 34 5.47 14.97 -20.58
C LEU A 34 6.86 15.61 -20.42
N GLN A 35 7.93 14.80 -20.44
CA GLN A 35 9.31 15.22 -20.17
C GLN A 35 9.45 16.01 -18.86
N ASN A 36 8.57 15.75 -17.89
CA ASN A 36 8.56 16.40 -16.60
C ASN A 36 9.43 15.61 -15.62
N LYS A 37 10.41 16.27 -15.01
CA LYS A 37 11.30 15.61 -14.03
C LYS A 37 10.62 15.33 -12.69
N THR A 38 9.57 16.06 -12.34
CA THR A 38 8.88 15.94 -11.05
C THR A 38 7.69 14.99 -11.08
N ILE A 39 7.11 14.75 -12.26
CA ILE A 39 5.95 13.86 -12.44
C ILE A 39 6.33 12.87 -13.54
N GLN A 40 6.81 11.70 -13.13
CA GLN A 40 7.27 10.62 -14.00
C GLN A 40 6.28 9.45 -14.04
N SER A 41 5.33 9.42 -13.11
CA SER A 41 4.25 8.43 -13.02
C SER A 41 3.02 9.04 -12.35
N PHE A 42 1.93 8.27 -12.31
CA PHE A 42 0.74 8.69 -11.57
C PHE A 42 0.97 8.62 -10.04
N GLU A 43 1.96 7.86 -9.57
CA GLU A 43 2.33 7.75 -8.16
C GLU A 43 2.98 9.04 -7.65
N ASP A 44 3.50 9.88 -8.55
CA ASP A 44 4.04 11.22 -8.24
C ASP A 44 2.94 12.29 -8.08
N LEU A 45 1.66 11.91 -8.22
CA LEU A 45 0.52 12.82 -8.11
C LEU A 45 0.02 12.90 -6.68
N ASP A 46 -0.31 14.11 -6.22
CA ASP A 46 -0.89 14.33 -4.89
C ASP A 46 -2.26 13.65 -4.76
N GLY A 47 -2.32 12.62 -3.92
CA GLY A 47 -3.52 11.87 -3.60
C GLY A 47 -3.45 11.23 -2.22
N ASN A 48 -4.60 10.75 -1.74
CA ASN A 48 -4.63 9.91 -0.55
C ASN A 48 -4.26 8.48 -0.94
N THR A 49 -3.22 7.94 -0.34
CA THR A 49 -2.77 6.56 -0.58
C THR A 49 -3.08 5.71 0.64
N THR A 50 -3.56 4.50 0.38
CA THR A 50 -3.69 3.44 1.39
C THR A 50 -3.03 2.20 0.84
N GLU A 51 -1.98 1.74 1.51
CA GLU A 51 -1.20 0.58 1.10
C GLU A 51 -0.96 -0.37 2.28
N GLY A 52 -0.66 -1.62 1.98
CA GLY A 52 -0.38 -2.62 3.00
C GLY A 52 -0.30 -4.03 2.44
N LEU A 53 0.11 -4.97 3.29
CA LEU A 53 0.15 -6.38 2.91
C LEU A 53 -1.26 -6.98 3.03
N ILE A 54 -1.82 -7.47 1.93
CA ILE A 54 -3.15 -8.10 1.90
C ILE A 54 -3.15 -9.41 2.68
N ASN A 55 -4.23 -9.70 3.42
CA ASN A 55 -4.44 -11.00 4.01
C ASN A 55 -4.71 -12.05 2.92
N SER A 56 -3.69 -12.81 2.55
CA SER A 56 -3.81 -13.93 1.62
C SER A 56 -2.94 -15.09 2.09
N SER A 57 -3.28 -16.31 1.65
CA SER A 57 -2.55 -17.53 2.01
C SER A 57 -1.08 -17.53 1.58
N LYS A 58 -0.71 -16.68 0.60
CA LYS A 58 0.64 -16.52 0.06
C LYS A 58 1.48 -15.50 0.84
N ASN A 59 0.83 -14.60 1.58
CA ASN A 59 1.48 -13.48 2.24
C ASN A 59 1.94 -13.87 3.64
N GLN A 60 3.11 -13.36 4.03
CA GLN A 60 3.72 -13.66 5.32
C GLN A 60 4.56 -12.48 5.80
N VAL A 61 4.66 -12.33 7.11
CA VAL A 61 5.61 -11.44 7.77
C VAL A 61 6.69 -12.29 8.41
N GLU A 62 7.94 -11.88 8.24
CA GLU A 62 9.09 -12.53 8.85
C GLU A 62 9.76 -11.58 9.84
N ILE A 63 10.05 -12.08 11.05
CA ILE A 63 10.77 -11.32 12.07
C ILE A 63 12.16 -11.93 12.22
N TRP A 64 13.16 -11.09 12.05
CA TRP A 64 14.57 -11.45 12.11
C TRP A 64 15.23 -10.74 13.29
N TYR A 65 16.01 -11.48 14.08
CA TYR A 65 16.78 -10.95 15.20
C TYR A 65 18.18 -11.56 15.19
N LYS A 66 19.22 -10.73 15.25
CA LYS A 66 20.62 -11.16 15.17
C LYS A 66 20.89 -12.11 13.99
N ASN A 67 20.42 -11.72 12.80
CA ASN A 67 20.52 -12.48 11.54
C ASN A 67 19.89 -13.87 11.55
N LYS A 68 19.01 -14.16 12.51
CA LYS A 68 18.23 -15.38 12.58
C LYS A 68 16.76 -15.05 12.47
N LYS A 69 16.05 -15.78 11.61
CA LYS A 69 14.59 -15.75 11.56
C LYS A 69 14.05 -16.37 12.85
N ILE A 70 13.35 -15.57 13.65
CA ILE A 70 12.78 -16.03 14.94
C ILE A 70 11.29 -16.31 14.84
N LYS A 71 10.58 -15.65 13.91
CA LYS A 71 9.16 -15.85 13.66
C LYS A 71 8.81 -15.68 12.19
N LYS A 72 7.76 -16.38 11.81
CA LYS A 72 7.03 -16.25 10.56
C LYS A 72 5.55 -16.29 10.91
N LEU A 73 4.79 -15.32 10.45
CA LEU A 73 3.37 -15.19 10.76
C LEU A 73 2.57 -14.80 9.51
N LYS A 74 1.31 -15.22 9.49
CA LYS A 74 0.29 -14.78 8.54
C LYS A 74 -0.54 -13.67 9.18
N ILE A 75 -1.28 -12.93 8.36
CA ILE A 75 -2.17 -11.88 8.88
C ILE A 75 -3.31 -12.49 9.71
N ASP A 76 -3.77 -13.70 9.39
CA ASP A 76 -4.72 -14.44 10.22
C ASP A 76 -4.21 -14.67 11.67
N ASP A 77 -2.89 -14.82 11.86
CA ASP A 77 -2.29 -14.97 13.20
C ASP A 77 -2.36 -13.66 14.03
N LEU A 78 -2.65 -12.53 13.37
CA LEU A 78 -2.83 -11.21 13.96
C LEU A 78 -4.32 -10.87 14.17
N ASN A 79 -5.24 -11.65 13.59
CA ASN A 79 -6.66 -11.39 13.68
C ASN A 79 -7.28 -12.15 14.86
N GLU A 80 -7.40 -11.47 16.00
CA GLU A 80 -7.91 -12.05 17.25
C GLU A 80 -9.28 -12.72 17.12
N LYS A 81 -10.13 -12.29 16.17
CA LYS A 81 -11.47 -12.91 15.96
C LYS A 81 -11.40 -14.36 15.51
N LEU A 82 -10.26 -14.80 14.98
CA LEU A 82 -10.02 -16.16 14.52
C LEU A 82 -9.32 -17.02 15.58
N LEU A 83 -9.02 -16.47 16.76
CA LEU A 83 -8.17 -17.07 17.78
C LEU A 83 -8.91 -17.15 19.12
N LEU A 84 -8.56 -18.16 19.93
CA LEU A 84 -9.10 -18.30 21.30
C LEU A 84 -8.46 -17.28 22.27
N PHE A 85 -7.27 -16.80 21.96
CA PHE A 85 -6.53 -15.78 22.71
C PHE A 85 -5.61 -15.00 21.75
N PRO A 86 -5.34 -13.71 22.02
CA PRO A 86 -4.40 -12.93 21.23
C PRO A 86 -2.98 -13.53 21.28
N LEU A 87 -2.38 -13.77 20.11
CA LEU A 87 -1.00 -14.26 20.00
C LEU A 87 0.03 -13.12 19.91
N TYR A 88 -0.41 -11.97 19.43
CA TYR A 88 0.41 -10.78 19.20
C TYR A 88 -0.42 -9.54 19.54
N ASN A 89 0.25 -8.44 19.84
CA ASN A 89 -0.41 -7.15 20.02
C ASN A 89 -0.84 -6.62 18.64
N ALA A 90 -2.12 -6.75 18.32
CA ALA A 90 -2.69 -6.31 17.05
C ALA A 90 -3.92 -5.45 17.28
N THR A 91 -4.09 -4.43 16.45
CA THR A 91 -5.30 -3.59 16.45
C THR A 91 -5.90 -3.57 15.07
N ILE A 92 -7.23 -3.57 14.99
CA ILE A 92 -7.96 -3.49 13.72
C ILE A 92 -8.68 -2.14 13.65
N GLN A 93 -8.30 -1.32 12.68
CA GLN A 93 -9.00 -0.10 12.34
C GLN A 93 -9.94 -0.38 11.18
N LYS A 94 -11.25 -0.22 11.41
CA LYS A 94 -12.25 -0.35 10.36
C LYS A 94 -12.43 0.99 9.69
N VAL A 95 -12.27 1.02 8.37
CA VAL A 95 -12.49 2.23 7.57
C VAL A 95 -13.62 1.94 6.59
N SER A 96 -14.64 2.80 6.63
CA SER A 96 -15.62 2.91 5.56
C SER A 96 -15.15 4.01 4.62
N PHE A 97 -14.72 3.67 3.40
CA PHE A 97 -14.53 4.69 2.38
C PHE A 97 -15.91 5.15 1.90
N HIS A 98 -16.18 6.44 2.06
CA HIS A 98 -17.10 7.13 1.17
C HIS A 98 -16.25 7.70 0.06
N LEU A 99 -16.31 7.07 -1.12
CA LEU A 99 -15.57 7.54 -2.27
C LEU A 99 -16.17 8.87 -2.71
N GLU A 100 -15.39 9.94 -2.56
CA GLU A 100 -15.71 11.23 -3.13
C GLU A 100 -15.55 11.19 -4.66
N LYS A 101 -16.11 12.18 -5.35
CA LYS A 101 -15.96 12.32 -6.79
C LYS A 101 -14.49 12.50 -7.15
N GLY A 102 -14.01 11.74 -8.13
CA GLY A 102 -12.62 11.80 -8.56
C GLY A 102 -12.12 10.51 -9.20
N PHE A 103 -10.82 10.49 -9.49
CA PHE A 103 -10.13 9.34 -10.06
C PHE A 103 -9.49 8.50 -8.95
N TYR A 104 -9.63 7.18 -9.07
CA TYR A 104 -9.06 6.20 -8.18
C TYR A 104 -8.17 5.25 -8.99
N VAL A 105 -7.05 4.87 -8.39
CA VAL A 105 -6.15 3.86 -8.95
C VAL A 105 -6.02 2.73 -7.95
N GLU A 106 -6.28 1.52 -8.41
CA GLU A 106 -6.07 0.30 -7.67
C GLU A 106 -4.90 -0.45 -8.28
N GLN A 107 -3.94 -0.82 -7.43
CA GLN A 107 -2.80 -1.63 -7.83
C GLN A 107 -2.70 -2.87 -6.93
N THR A 108 -2.22 -3.96 -7.53
CA THR A 108 -1.77 -5.14 -6.79
C THR A 108 -0.35 -5.46 -7.19
N GLU A 109 0.50 -5.59 -6.20
CA GLU A 109 1.91 -5.86 -6.37
C GLU A 109 2.30 -7.18 -5.71
N ILE A 110 3.37 -7.82 -6.23
CA ILE A 110 3.99 -9.00 -5.62
C ILE A 110 5.47 -8.73 -5.34
N GLY A 111 6.03 -9.40 -4.34
CA GLY A 111 7.44 -9.25 -3.96
C GLY A 111 7.60 -8.88 -2.48
N LEU A 112 8.65 -8.14 -2.17
CA LEU A 112 8.89 -7.58 -0.84
C LEU A 112 8.13 -6.25 -0.70
N ILE A 113 6.91 -6.34 -0.16
CA ILE A 113 6.02 -5.18 0.02
C ILE A 113 6.63 -4.15 0.98
N ALA A 114 7.20 -4.60 2.09
CA ALA A 114 7.83 -3.71 3.07
C ALA A 114 8.94 -4.42 3.85
N SER A 115 9.93 -3.64 4.26
CA SER A 115 11.00 -4.08 5.15
C SER A 115 11.29 -3.01 6.18
N PHE A 116 11.33 -3.41 7.45
CA PHE A 116 11.52 -2.51 8.58
C PHE A 116 12.78 -2.93 9.34
N GLU A 117 13.59 -1.96 9.77
CA GLU A 117 14.78 -2.21 10.58
C GLU A 117 14.75 -1.33 11.84
N ILE A 118 15.07 -1.94 12.97
CA ILE A 118 15.26 -1.25 14.25
C ILE A 118 16.61 -1.64 14.85
N ARG A 119 17.27 -0.67 15.48
CA ARG A 119 18.45 -0.90 16.30
C ARG A 119 18.05 -0.76 17.76
N THR A 120 18.08 -1.88 18.50
CA THR A 120 17.77 -1.94 19.93
C THR A 120 18.80 -2.81 20.63
N ASN A 121 19.11 -2.48 21.89
CA ASN A 121 20.03 -3.26 22.72
C ASN A 121 19.43 -4.63 23.08
N GLU A 122 18.13 -4.65 23.35
CA GLU A 122 17.36 -5.84 23.66
C GLU A 122 16.05 -5.78 22.88
N PHE A 123 15.82 -6.81 22.05
CA PHE A 123 14.59 -6.97 21.31
C PHE A 123 13.63 -7.83 22.12
N ASN A 124 12.44 -7.28 22.37
CA ASN A 124 11.30 -8.02 22.91
C ASN A 124 10.18 -8.03 21.85
N ILE A 125 9.69 -9.21 21.50
CA ILE A 125 8.62 -9.35 20.51
C ILE A 125 7.29 -8.77 20.99
N ASP A 126 7.05 -8.75 22.31
CA ASP A 126 5.78 -8.27 22.88
C ASP A 126 5.63 -6.74 22.75
N ASP A 127 6.74 -6.03 22.51
CA ASP A 127 6.75 -4.59 22.23
C ASP A 127 6.37 -4.27 20.78
N LEU A 128 6.26 -5.28 19.90
CA LEU A 128 5.75 -5.10 18.53
C LEU A 128 4.23 -5.01 18.55
N LYS A 129 3.71 -3.99 17.88
CA LYS A 129 2.28 -3.81 17.64
C LYS A 129 2.01 -3.79 16.14
N PHE A 130 1.01 -4.54 15.71
CA PHE A 130 0.57 -4.61 14.32
C PHE A 130 -0.73 -3.83 14.16
N GLN A 131 -0.78 -2.89 13.23
CA GLN A 131 -1.99 -2.16 12.88
C GLN A 131 -2.55 -2.75 11.58
N LEU A 132 -3.70 -3.39 11.71
CA LEU A 132 -4.48 -3.90 10.61
C LEU A 132 -5.52 -2.87 10.19
N LEU A 133 -5.71 -2.72 8.88
CA LEU A 133 -6.76 -1.90 8.29
C LEU A 133 -7.80 -2.82 7.65
N GLN A 134 -9.05 -2.68 8.05
CA GLN A 134 -10.18 -3.41 7.47
C GLN A 134 -10.99 -2.47 6.59
N ILE A 135 -11.02 -2.76 5.29
CA ILE A 135 -11.72 -2.01 4.26
C ILE A 135 -12.74 -2.95 3.62
N ASN A 136 -14.03 -2.75 3.90
CA ASN A 136 -15.07 -3.71 3.52
C ASN A 136 -14.68 -5.13 4.02
N GLU A 137 -14.52 -6.08 3.09
CA GLU A 137 -14.10 -7.46 3.36
C GLU A 137 -12.57 -7.67 3.29
N LEU A 138 -11.81 -6.66 2.85
CA LEU A 138 -10.36 -6.73 2.74
C LEU A 138 -9.71 -6.38 4.09
N THR A 139 -8.71 -7.17 4.49
CA THR A 139 -7.83 -6.83 5.62
C THR A 139 -6.40 -6.67 5.13
N LEU A 140 -5.77 -5.57 5.52
CA LEU A 140 -4.40 -5.20 5.19
C LEU A 140 -3.59 -5.07 6.48
N LEU A 141 -2.33 -5.51 6.49
CA LEU A 141 -1.35 -5.03 7.45
C LEU A 141 -0.80 -3.69 6.95
N GLU A 142 -1.17 -2.61 7.63
CA GLU A 142 -0.85 -1.24 7.24
C GLU A 142 0.43 -0.75 7.94
N LYS A 143 0.55 -0.96 9.25
CA LYS A 143 1.68 -0.43 10.04
C LYS A 143 2.22 -1.46 11.02
N VAL A 144 3.51 -1.34 11.26
CA VAL A 144 4.21 -2.05 12.34
C VAL A 144 4.80 -0.99 13.27
N ILE A 145 4.61 -1.16 14.56
CA ILE A 145 5.03 -0.22 15.60
C ILE A 145 5.91 -1.00 16.59
N TYR A 146 7.01 -0.39 17.03
CA TYR A 146 7.87 -0.96 18.07
C TYR A 146 8.12 0.09 19.16
N LYS A 147 7.81 -0.21 20.42
CA LYS A 147 7.95 0.74 21.54
C LYS A 147 7.36 2.12 21.23
N ASP A 148 6.14 2.11 20.72
CA ASP A 148 5.35 3.30 20.32
C ASP A 148 5.96 4.15 19.19
N GLN A 149 6.95 3.62 18.47
CA GLN A 149 7.50 4.23 17.26
C GLN A 149 7.01 3.47 16.03
N VAL A 150 6.36 4.18 15.11
CA VAL A 150 5.97 3.63 13.80
C VAL A 150 7.24 3.31 13.03
N LEU A 151 7.37 2.06 12.57
CA LEU A 151 8.52 1.65 11.79
C LEU A 151 8.40 2.18 10.37
N ILE A 152 9.49 2.78 9.89
CA ILE A 152 9.57 3.33 8.55
C ILE A 152 9.94 2.19 7.59
N ASN A 153 9.20 2.09 6.49
CA ASN A 153 9.52 1.15 5.43
C ASN A 153 10.84 1.58 4.75
N ASN A 154 11.88 0.76 4.89
CA ASN A 154 13.21 1.04 4.39
C ASN A 154 13.43 0.50 2.97
N LYS A 155 12.64 -0.49 2.56
CA LYS A 155 12.80 -1.16 1.27
C LYS A 155 11.49 -1.74 0.77
N LYS A 156 11.16 -1.40 -0.48
CA LYS A 156 10.13 -2.02 -1.31
C LYS A 156 10.81 -2.57 -2.55
N ASP A 157 10.54 -3.83 -2.88
CA ASP A 157 11.08 -4.52 -4.07
C ASP A 157 9.95 -5.38 -4.64
N THR A 158 9.17 -4.76 -5.51
CA THR A 158 7.88 -5.27 -5.94
C THR A 158 7.69 -5.15 -7.45
N LEU A 159 6.75 -5.95 -7.96
CA LEU A 159 6.29 -5.91 -9.34
C LEU A 159 4.77 -5.72 -9.35
N ILE A 160 4.30 -4.73 -10.10
CA ILE A 160 2.87 -4.54 -10.35
C ILE A 160 2.36 -5.69 -11.20
N THR A 161 1.34 -6.39 -10.71
CA THR A 161 0.68 -7.52 -11.40
C THR A 161 -0.72 -7.18 -11.90
N PHE A 162 -1.31 -6.13 -11.32
CA PHE A 162 -2.62 -5.63 -11.70
C PHE A 162 -2.66 -4.14 -11.41
N GLN A 163 -3.28 -3.40 -12.32
CA GLN A 163 -3.50 -1.97 -12.19
C GLN A 163 -4.81 -1.62 -12.89
N ASN A 164 -5.65 -0.84 -12.23
CA ASN A 164 -6.91 -0.37 -12.76
C ASN A 164 -7.13 1.09 -12.33
N CYS A 165 -7.80 1.86 -13.18
CA CYS A 165 -8.22 3.21 -12.85
C CYS A 165 -9.69 3.41 -13.22
N TYR A 166 -10.43 4.04 -12.31
CA TYR A 166 -11.84 4.36 -12.48
C TYR A 166 -12.16 5.74 -11.93
N GLU A 167 -13.29 6.27 -12.38
CA GLU A 167 -13.82 7.56 -11.96
C GLU A 167 -15.10 7.34 -11.15
N ILE A 168 -15.23 8.09 -10.06
CA ILE A 168 -16.47 8.22 -9.29
C ILE A 168 -17.07 9.59 -9.62
N ILE A 169 -18.32 9.59 -10.09
CA ILE A 169 -19.06 10.76 -10.60
C ILE A 169 -20.09 11.25 -9.60
#